data_AF-A0A954SPI8-F1
#
_entry.id   AF-A0A954SPI8-F1
#
_cell.length_a   1.000
_cell.length_b   1.000
_cell.length_c   1.000
_cell.angle_alpha   90.00
_cell.angle_beta   90.00
_cell.angle_gamma   90.00
#
_symmetry.space_group_name_H-M   'P 1'
#
loop_
_entity.id
_entity.type
_entity.pdbx_description
1 polymer ?
#
loop_
_entity_poly.entity_id
_entity_poly.type
_entity_poly.pdbx_seq_one_letter_code
_entity_poly.pdbx_strand_id
1 'polypeptide(L)'
;RNARWLWKQIRQLTLFNTITDGTLEFLRELRPTYHFWLGLRAYVALFLWLVVPTFLFASLRKTEGLPGLIVITGGILLAIVLSWAPFLQARLAVENNWRSAFHLSTIRDLNRRAPWCWLIATILTYALSIPLYFTTIILPPRDALWIVNLLFVICIYPARIVVGWAYSQSTRRDRPAHFLWCWSASLSILALLGFYVFFLYFSQLIGQQGKLVLFEHPALLLPVPF
;
A
#
# COMPACT_ATOMS: atom_id res chain seq x y z
N ARG A 1 4.89 -48.29 16.23
CA ARG A 1 5.97 -48.82 15.37
C ARG A 1 6.93 -47.71 14.83
N ASN A 2 6.74 -46.42 15.17
CA ASN A 2 7.44 -45.29 14.52
C ASN A 2 8.64 -44.67 15.26
N ALA A 3 8.81 -44.88 16.57
CA ALA A 3 9.89 -44.21 17.32
C ALA A 3 11.30 -44.70 16.94
N ARG A 4 11.47 -46.02 16.71
CA ARG A 4 12.76 -46.59 16.32
C ARG A 4 13.18 -46.23 14.89
N TRP A 5 12.22 -46.00 13.99
CA TRP A 5 12.46 -45.54 12.62
C TRP A 5 12.94 -44.08 12.61
N LEU A 6 12.26 -43.21 13.38
CA LEU A 6 12.63 -41.81 13.57
C LEU A 6 14.02 -41.68 14.18
N TRP A 7 14.33 -42.49 15.20
CA TRP A 7 15.64 -42.47 15.84
C TRP A 7 16.77 -42.96 14.93
N LYS A 8 16.48 -43.94 14.06
CA LYS A 8 17.44 -44.43 13.04
C LYS A 8 17.71 -43.37 11.96
N GLN A 9 16.67 -42.61 11.59
CA GLN A 9 16.77 -41.49 10.65
C GLN A 9 17.39 -40.22 11.23
N ILE A 10 17.33 -39.99 12.55
CA ILE A 10 18.05 -38.88 13.20
C ILE A 10 19.55 -39.21 13.29
N ARG A 11 19.89 -40.50 13.47
CA ARG A 11 21.28 -40.98 13.52
C ARG A 11 21.94 -41.04 12.14
N GLN A 12 21.14 -41.16 11.09
CA GLN A 12 21.58 -40.99 9.71
C GLN A 12 21.41 -39.51 9.35
N LEU A 13 22.46 -38.80 8.96
CA LEU A 13 22.42 -37.37 8.54
C LEU A 13 21.45 -37.05 7.37
N THR A 14 20.65 -38.02 6.93
CA THR A 14 19.64 -37.95 5.89
C THR A 14 18.51 -36.97 6.19
N LEU A 15 18.06 -36.81 7.44
CA LEU A 15 16.99 -35.84 7.77
C LEU A 15 17.44 -34.38 7.54
N PHE A 16 18.69 -34.06 7.89
CA PHE A 16 19.24 -32.73 7.63
C PHE A 16 19.35 -32.46 6.13
N ASN A 17 19.84 -33.42 5.34
CA ASN A 17 19.95 -33.26 3.89
C ASN A 17 18.56 -33.12 3.23
N THR A 18 17.58 -33.95 3.59
CA THR A 18 16.22 -33.86 3.03
C THR A 18 15.48 -32.57 3.41
N ILE A 19 15.64 -32.06 4.63
CA ILE A 19 15.05 -30.78 5.04
C ILE A 19 15.76 -29.59 4.37
N THR A 20 17.08 -29.67 4.21
CA THR A 20 17.88 -28.64 3.53
C THR A 20 17.55 -28.58 2.03
N ASP A 21 17.39 -29.74 1.39
CA ASP A 21 17.01 -29.83 -0.02
C ASP A 21 15.59 -29.31 -0.26
N GLY A 22 14.62 -29.70 0.59
CA GLY A 22 13.25 -29.20 0.47
C GLY A 22 13.10 -27.70 0.78
N THR A 23 13.89 -27.16 1.70
CA THR A 23 13.90 -25.71 1.97
C THR A 23 14.61 -24.91 0.89
N LEU A 24 15.69 -25.45 0.31
CA LEU A 24 16.36 -24.84 -0.85
C LEU A 24 15.50 -24.88 -2.12
N GLU A 25 14.74 -25.95 -2.32
CA GLU A 25 13.78 -26.08 -3.42
C GLU A 25 12.63 -25.08 -3.24
N PHE A 26 12.05 -24.97 -2.03
CA PHE A 26 11.09 -23.92 -1.69
C PHE A 26 11.65 -22.51 -1.88
N LEU A 27 12.89 -22.24 -1.44
CA LEU A 27 13.57 -20.94 -1.64
C LEU A 27 13.85 -20.64 -3.12
N ARG A 28 14.14 -21.67 -3.93
CA ARG A 28 14.32 -21.53 -5.38
C ARG A 28 12.99 -21.26 -6.08
N GLU A 29 11.90 -21.87 -5.64
CA GLU A 29 10.54 -21.58 -6.12
C GLU A 29 10.05 -20.20 -5.68
N LEU A 30 10.40 -19.76 -4.47
CA LEU A 30 10.01 -18.47 -3.91
C LEU A 30 10.65 -17.27 -4.64
N ARG A 31 11.62 -17.48 -5.54
CA ARG A 31 12.37 -16.45 -6.28
C ARG A 31 12.52 -15.14 -5.48
N PRO A 32 13.15 -15.16 -4.29
CA PRO A 32 13.11 -14.06 -3.33
C PRO A 32 13.72 -12.78 -3.90
N THR A 33 14.76 -12.90 -4.73
CA THR A 33 15.37 -11.77 -5.45
C THR A 33 14.40 -11.12 -6.44
N TYR A 34 13.60 -11.91 -7.15
CA TYR A 34 12.59 -11.39 -8.08
C TYR A 34 11.51 -10.59 -7.34
N HIS A 35 10.95 -11.13 -6.26
CA HIS A 35 9.93 -10.43 -5.46
C HIS A 35 10.49 -9.20 -4.74
N PHE A 36 11.73 -9.28 -4.25
CA PHE A 36 12.43 -8.14 -3.65
C PHE A 36 12.59 -7.01 -4.65
N TRP A 37 13.13 -7.29 -5.84
CA TRP A 37 13.26 -6.28 -6.90
C TRP A 37 11.89 -5.74 -7.30
N LEU A 38 10.89 -6.59 -7.49
CA LEU A 38 9.52 -6.14 -7.82
C LEU A 38 8.97 -5.17 -6.76
N GLY A 39 9.14 -5.49 -5.47
CA GLY A 39 8.77 -4.62 -4.36
C GLY A 39 9.51 -3.29 -4.36
N LEU A 40 10.82 -3.31 -4.61
CA LEU A 40 11.64 -2.10 -4.69
C LEU A 40 11.18 -1.17 -5.83
N ARG A 41 10.84 -1.73 -6.99
CA ARG A 41 10.31 -0.96 -8.14
C ARG A 41 8.98 -0.31 -7.79
N ALA A 42 8.08 -1.06 -7.14
CA ALA A 42 6.79 -0.57 -6.67
C ALA A 42 6.91 0.52 -5.60
N TYR A 43 7.92 0.40 -4.75
CA TYR A 43 8.27 1.41 -3.77
C TYR A 43 8.78 2.69 -4.42
N VAL A 44 9.76 2.61 -5.32
CA VAL A 44 10.34 3.79 -6.00
C VAL A 44 9.30 4.53 -6.84
N ALA A 45 8.48 3.79 -7.60
CA ALA A 45 7.44 4.40 -8.42
C ALA A 45 6.43 5.17 -7.55
N LEU A 46 5.99 4.56 -6.45
CA LEU A 46 5.08 5.18 -5.51
C LEU A 46 5.71 6.39 -4.80
N PHE A 47 6.96 6.27 -4.37
CA PHE A 47 7.69 7.37 -3.76
C PHE A 47 7.74 8.57 -4.70
N LEU A 48 8.04 8.36 -5.98
CA LEU A 48 8.07 9.44 -6.97
C LEU A 48 6.69 10.10 -7.14
N TRP A 49 5.61 9.32 -7.11
CA TRP A 49 4.23 9.83 -7.14
C TRP A 49 3.83 10.61 -5.88
N LEU A 50 4.35 10.24 -4.70
CA LEU A 50 4.04 10.87 -3.42
C LEU A 50 4.87 12.12 -3.13
N VAL A 51 6.13 12.18 -3.60
CA VAL A 51 7.03 13.30 -3.30
C VAL A 51 6.45 14.64 -3.75
N VAL A 52 5.87 14.70 -4.95
CA VAL A 52 5.29 15.93 -5.52
C VAL A 52 4.12 16.47 -4.68
N PRO A 53 3.02 15.72 -4.44
CA PRO A 53 1.90 16.20 -3.64
C PRO A 53 2.29 16.47 -2.18
N THR A 54 3.16 15.65 -1.60
CA THR A 54 3.61 15.83 -0.21
C THR A 54 4.42 17.12 -0.06
N PHE A 55 5.29 17.46 -1.01
CA PHE A 55 6.06 18.69 -0.96
C PHE A 55 5.17 19.94 -1.08
N LEU A 56 4.19 19.91 -1.97
CA LEU A 56 3.19 20.98 -2.10
C LEU A 56 2.36 21.13 -0.82
N PHE A 57 1.93 20.03 -0.22
CA PHE A 57 1.16 20.04 1.02
C PHE A 57 1.99 20.51 2.23
N ALA A 58 3.27 20.11 2.32
CA ALA A 58 4.17 20.49 3.43
C ALA A 58 4.65 21.95 3.39
N SER A 59 4.43 22.67 2.28
CA SER A 59 4.83 24.08 2.11
C SER A 59 4.01 25.06 2.97
N LEU A 60 2.96 24.56 3.63
CA LEU A 60 2.02 25.21 4.55
C LEU A 60 2.60 26.24 5.54
N ARG A 61 3.85 26.06 5.98
CA ARG A 61 4.44 26.86 7.07
C ARG A 61 5.51 27.87 6.66
N LYS A 62 5.93 27.93 5.39
CA LYS A 62 7.06 28.80 4.98
C LYS A 62 6.66 30.09 4.27
N THR A 63 5.42 30.25 3.83
CA THR A 63 5.05 31.37 2.97
C THR A 63 3.93 32.18 3.61
N GLU A 64 4.29 33.28 4.25
CA GLU A 64 3.36 34.32 4.70
C GLU A 64 2.72 34.97 3.45
N GLY A 65 1.41 34.82 3.25
CA GLY A 65 0.64 35.67 2.33
C GLY A 65 -0.14 34.97 1.21
N LEU A 66 0.26 33.78 0.71
CA LEU A 66 -0.52 33.03 -0.31
C LEU A 66 -0.68 31.50 -0.03
N PRO A 67 -0.93 31.03 1.21
CA PRO A 67 -0.65 29.64 1.57
C PRO A 67 -1.83 28.67 1.37
N GLY A 68 -3.08 29.16 1.35
CA GLY A 68 -4.26 28.29 1.35
C GLY A 68 -4.46 27.50 0.06
N LEU A 69 -4.34 28.15 -1.10
CA LEU A 69 -4.62 27.52 -2.39
C LEU A 69 -3.58 26.45 -2.76
N ILE A 70 -2.29 26.68 -2.47
CA ILE A 70 -1.21 25.72 -2.73
C ILE A 70 -1.42 24.46 -1.89
N VAL A 71 -1.86 24.62 -0.65
CA VAL A 71 -2.12 23.55 0.31
C VAL A 71 -3.36 22.76 -0.08
N ILE A 72 -4.45 23.45 -0.43
CA ILE A 72 -5.66 22.81 -0.94
C ILE A 72 -5.34 22.04 -2.22
N THR A 73 -4.56 22.62 -3.13
CA THR A 73 -4.12 21.96 -4.36
C THR A 73 -3.25 20.75 -4.07
N GLY A 74 -2.30 20.86 -3.14
CA GLY A 74 -1.47 19.75 -2.68
C GLY A 74 -2.29 18.62 -2.05
N GLY A 75 -3.29 18.96 -1.23
CA GLY A 75 -4.21 18.01 -0.62
C GLY A 75 -5.12 17.31 -1.64
N ILE A 76 -5.66 18.05 -2.60
CA ILE A 76 -6.44 17.47 -3.72
C ILE A 76 -5.56 16.54 -4.56
N LEU A 77 -4.35 16.98 -4.90
CA LEU A 77 -3.41 16.16 -5.66
C LEU A 77 -3.01 14.90 -4.88
N LEU A 78 -2.82 15.01 -3.56
CA LEU A 78 -2.54 13.89 -2.68
C LEU A 78 -3.73 12.91 -2.67
N ALA A 79 -4.96 13.38 -2.51
CA ALA A 79 -6.16 12.55 -2.57
C ALA A 79 -6.26 11.81 -3.91
N ILE A 80 -5.97 12.50 -5.03
CA ILE A 80 -5.93 11.87 -6.34
C ILE A 80 -4.85 10.78 -6.37
N VAL A 81 -3.60 11.10 -6.02
CA VAL A 81 -2.49 10.12 -6.05
C VAL A 81 -2.78 8.91 -5.18
N LEU A 82 -3.30 9.13 -3.97
CA LEU A 82 -3.72 8.07 -3.05
C LEU A 82 -4.76 7.14 -3.68
N SER A 83 -5.72 7.68 -4.44
CA SER A 83 -6.72 6.86 -5.15
C SER A 83 -6.12 5.87 -6.14
N TRP A 84 -5.03 6.24 -6.84
CA TRP A 84 -4.46 5.43 -7.93
C TRP A 84 -3.27 4.58 -7.46
N ALA A 85 -2.56 5.03 -6.44
CA ALA A 85 -1.35 4.42 -5.89
C ALA A 85 -1.44 2.90 -5.64
N PRO A 86 -2.42 2.37 -4.88
CA PRO A 86 -2.47 0.94 -4.59
C PRO A 86 -2.70 0.10 -5.87
N PHE A 87 -3.47 0.62 -6.82
CA PHE A 87 -3.76 -0.06 -8.08
C PHE A 87 -2.58 0.02 -9.07
N LEU A 88 -1.84 1.12 -9.08
CA LEU A 88 -0.57 1.25 -9.80
C LEU A 88 0.43 0.20 -9.34
N GLN A 89 0.52 -0.02 -8.02
CA GLN A 89 1.38 -1.06 -7.44
C GLN A 89 0.93 -2.47 -7.83
N ALA A 90 -0.38 -2.74 -7.81
CA ALA A 90 -0.92 -4.02 -8.25
C ALA A 90 -0.63 -4.28 -9.74
N ARG A 91 -0.78 -3.26 -10.59
CA ARG A 91 -0.47 -3.36 -12.03
C ARG A 91 1.01 -3.60 -12.28
N LEU A 92 1.90 -2.86 -11.60
CA LEU A 92 3.33 -3.06 -11.72
C LEU A 92 3.74 -4.48 -11.30
N ALA A 93 3.08 -5.03 -10.28
CA ALA A 93 3.31 -6.41 -9.84
C ALA A 93 2.88 -7.45 -10.90
N VAL A 94 1.80 -7.18 -11.64
CA VAL A 94 1.28 -8.08 -12.69
C VAL A 94 2.04 -7.94 -14.01
N GLU A 95 2.30 -6.72 -14.46
CA GLU A 95 2.93 -6.45 -15.77
C GLU A 95 4.47 -6.49 -15.72
N ASN A 96 5.06 -6.45 -14.52
CA ASN A 96 6.51 -6.43 -14.28
C ASN A 96 7.28 -5.38 -15.13
N ASN A 97 6.61 -4.31 -15.52
CA ASN A 97 7.17 -3.25 -16.36
C ASN A 97 7.10 -1.90 -15.63
N TRP A 98 8.26 -1.30 -15.39
CA TRP A 98 8.38 0.01 -14.71
C TRP A 98 7.51 1.10 -15.34
N ARG A 99 7.35 1.10 -16.66
CA ARG A 99 6.55 2.12 -17.36
C ARG A 99 5.07 2.01 -17.02
N SER A 100 4.59 0.83 -16.66
CA SER A 100 3.19 0.59 -16.29
C SER A 100 2.75 1.37 -15.05
N ALA A 101 3.70 1.80 -14.21
CA ALA A 101 3.44 2.68 -13.06
C ALA A 101 3.25 4.17 -13.44
N PHE A 102 3.43 4.55 -14.71
CA PHE A 102 3.22 5.93 -15.19
C PHE A 102 2.08 6.03 -16.22
N HIS A 103 1.59 4.91 -16.74
CA HIS A 103 0.49 4.88 -17.69
C HIS A 103 -0.88 5.00 -17.00
N LEU A 104 -1.25 6.22 -16.65
CA LEU A 104 -2.53 6.56 -16.00
C LEU A 104 -3.77 6.26 -16.87
N SER A 105 -3.65 6.34 -18.21
CA SER A 105 -4.78 6.14 -19.13
C SER A 105 -5.39 4.74 -18.99
N THR A 106 -4.55 3.70 -18.97
CA THR A 106 -4.98 2.30 -18.80
C THR A 106 -5.69 2.09 -17.48
N ILE A 107 -5.21 2.73 -16.42
CA ILE A 107 -5.82 2.58 -15.10
C ILE A 107 -7.16 3.31 -15.04
N ARG A 108 -7.26 4.47 -15.70
CA ARG A 108 -8.53 5.17 -15.85
C ARG A 108 -9.55 4.32 -16.59
N ASP A 109 -9.13 3.57 -17.61
CA ASP A 109 -9.99 2.64 -18.33
C ASP A 109 -10.39 1.42 -17.48
N LEU A 110 -9.48 0.90 -16.65
CA LEU A 110 -9.76 -0.17 -15.68
C LEU A 110 -10.76 0.27 -14.61
N ASN A 111 -10.62 1.49 -14.07
CA ASN A 111 -11.58 2.06 -13.13
C ASN A 111 -12.98 2.17 -13.76
N ARG A 112 -13.07 2.58 -15.04
CA ARG A 112 -14.35 2.64 -15.77
C ARG A 112 -14.99 1.26 -15.97
N ARG A 113 -14.23 0.17 -16.02
CA ARG A 113 -14.77 -1.20 -16.18
C ARG A 113 -15.36 -1.76 -14.88
N ALA A 114 -14.80 -1.42 -13.71
CA ALA A 114 -15.25 -1.93 -12.43
C ALA A 114 -15.17 -0.91 -11.27
N PRO A 115 -15.94 0.20 -11.35
CA PRO A 115 -15.81 1.33 -10.42
C PRO A 115 -16.20 0.97 -8.98
N TRP A 116 -17.15 0.03 -8.79
CA TRP A 116 -17.54 -0.43 -7.46
C TRP A 116 -16.50 -1.32 -6.78
N CYS A 117 -15.84 -2.21 -7.54
CA CYS A 117 -14.75 -3.01 -6.99
C CYS A 117 -13.60 -2.12 -6.54
N TRP A 118 -13.32 -1.08 -7.33
CA TRP A 118 -12.35 -0.03 -7.00
C TRP A 118 -12.71 0.72 -5.73
N LEU A 119 -13.96 1.15 -5.59
CA LEU A 119 -14.46 1.81 -4.39
C LEU A 119 -14.35 0.93 -3.14
N ILE A 120 -14.76 -0.34 -3.23
CA ILE A 120 -14.67 -1.29 -2.11
C ILE A 120 -13.20 -1.51 -1.70
N ALA A 121 -12.31 -1.73 -2.67
CA ALA A 121 -10.90 -1.90 -2.38
C ALA A 121 -10.28 -0.64 -1.75
N THR A 122 -10.68 0.54 -2.21
CA THR A 122 -10.27 1.82 -1.64
C THR A 122 -10.75 1.94 -0.20
N ILE A 123 -12.06 1.82 0.05
CA ILE A 123 -12.66 1.88 1.38
C ILE A 123 -11.94 0.93 2.33
N LEU A 124 -11.78 -0.33 1.94
CA LEU A 124 -11.19 -1.34 2.79
C LEU A 124 -9.70 -1.04 3.06
N THR A 125 -8.95 -0.62 2.05
CA THR A 125 -7.53 -0.24 2.21
C THR A 125 -7.35 0.90 3.21
N TYR A 126 -8.15 1.96 3.09
CA TYR A 126 -8.06 3.10 4.00
C TYR A 126 -8.65 2.79 5.38
N ALA A 127 -9.75 2.04 5.45
CA ALA A 127 -10.34 1.63 6.73
C ALA A 127 -9.37 0.78 7.56
N LEU A 128 -8.66 -0.18 6.94
CA LEU A 128 -7.61 -0.94 7.64
C LEU A 128 -6.33 -0.15 7.89
N SER A 129 -6.12 0.97 7.20
CA SER A 129 -5.00 1.87 7.49
C SER A 129 -5.26 2.77 8.71
N ILE A 130 -6.53 3.09 9.03
CA ILE A 130 -6.86 3.96 10.18
C ILE A 130 -6.31 3.43 11.53
N PRO A 131 -6.48 2.14 11.88
CA PRO A 131 -5.89 1.57 13.10
C PRO A 131 -4.37 1.78 13.17
N LEU A 132 -3.69 1.66 12.03
CA LEU A 132 -2.23 1.84 11.92
C LEU A 132 -1.83 3.29 12.22
N TYR A 133 -2.57 4.26 11.68
CA TYR A 133 -2.33 5.68 11.99
C TYR A 133 -2.53 5.96 13.48
N PHE A 134 -3.55 5.39 14.11
CA PHE A 134 -3.77 5.56 15.54
C PHE A 134 -2.60 5.05 16.38
N THR A 135 -1.95 3.96 15.94
CA THR A 135 -0.77 3.41 16.62
C THR A 135 0.48 4.28 16.44
N THR A 136 0.58 5.08 15.37
CA THR A 136 1.72 6.01 15.17
C THR A 136 1.65 7.28 16.02
N ILE A 137 0.44 7.72 16.40
CA ILE A 137 0.25 8.97 17.18
C ILE A 137 0.78 8.80 18.62
N ILE A 138 0.76 7.58 19.14
CA ILE A 138 1.24 7.24 20.47
C ILE A 138 2.62 6.62 20.28
N LEU A 139 3.72 7.33 20.58
CA LEU A 139 5.06 6.74 20.57
C LEU A 139 5.04 5.50 21.47
N PRO A 140 5.08 4.27 20.91
CA PRO A 140 5.12 3.08 21.74
C PRO A 140 6.50 3.02 22.40
N PRO A 141 6.59 2.58 23.68
CA PRO A 141 7.88 2.20 24.24
C PRO A 141 8.56 1.17 23.33
N ARG A 142 9.89 1.16 23.28
CA ARG A 142 10.70 0.35 22.34
C ARG A 142 10.30 -1.14 22.32
N ASP A 143 9.81 -1.64 23.44
CA ASP A 143 9.39 -3.03 23.62
C ASP A 143 8.03 -3.36 22.96
N ALA A 144 7.19 -2.35 22.69
CA ALA A 144 5.89 -2.50 22.04
C ALA A 144 5.97 -2.41 20.50
N LEU A 145 7.11 -2.04 19.93
CA LEU A 145 7.29 -1.88 18.47
C LEU A 145 7.00 -3.18 17.69
N TRP A 146 7.27 -4.34 18.28
CA TRP A 146 6.97 -5.63 17.64
C TRP A 146 5.46 -5.89 17.49
N ILE A 147 4.66 -5.45 18.46
CA ILE A 147 3.19 -5.57 18.42
C ILE A 147 2.62 -4.66 17.32
N VAL A 148 3.18 -3.45 17.18
CA VAL A 148 2.80 -2.51 16.10
C VAL A 148 3.11 -3.10 14.72
N ASN A 149 4.28 -3.72 14.55
CA ASN A 149 4.63 -4.40 13.29
C ASN A 149 3.72 -5.57 12.96
N LEU A 150 3.31 -6.37 13.96
CA LEU A 150 2.37 -7.47 13.73
C LEU A 150 0.98 -6.94 13.33
N LEU A 151 0.50 -5.89 14.01
CA LEU A 151 -0.75 -5.21 13.66
C LEU A 151 -0.68 -4.66 12.23
N PHE A 152 0.46 -4.08 11.84
CA PHE A 152 0.73 -3.63 10.49
C PHE A 152 0.57 -4.73 9.47
N VAL A 153 1.22 -5.88 9.66
CA VAL A 153 1.12 -7.02 8.74
C VAL A 153 -0.32 -7.52 8.64
N ILE A 154 -1.02 -7.68 9.77
CA ILE A 154 -2.40 -8.16 9.82
C ILE A 154 -3.36 -7.20 9.12
N CYS A 155 -3.13 -5.88 9.21
CA CYS A 155 -3.98 -4.88 8.57
C CYS A 155 -3.65 -4.66 7.09
N ILE A 156 -2.37 -4.59 6.72
CA ILE A 156 -1.94 -4.25 5.36
C ILE A 156 -2.16 -5.41 4.39
N TYR A 157 -1.94 -6.65 4.83
CA TYR A 157 -2.00 -7.83 3.98
C TYR A 157 -3.38 -8.07 3.35
N PRO A 158 -4.50 -8.09 4.11
CA PRO A 158 -5.83 -8.20 3.52
C PRO A 158 -6.18 -7.03 2.61
N ALA A 159 -5.72 -5.81 2.92
CA ALA A 159 -5.90 -4.67 2.03
C ALA A 159 -5.25 -4.91 0.66
N ARG A 160 -4.02 -5.44 0.63
CA ARG A 160 -3.31 -5.79 -0.61
C ARG A 160 -4.03 -6.86 -1.42
N ILE A 161 -4.56 -7.89 -0.75
CA ILE A 161 -5.34 -8.95 -1.42
C ILE A 161 -6.57 -8.36 -2.12
N VAL A 162 -7.31 -7.46 -1.44
CA VAL A 162 -8.53 -6.88 -2.01
C VAL A 162 -8.23 -5.93 -3.18
N VAL A 163 -7.13 -5.18 -3.13
CA VAL A 163 -6.65 -4.39 -4.28
C VAL A 163 -6.32 -5.28 -5.48
N GLY A 164 -5.60 -6.39 -5.26
CA GLY A 164 -5.30 -7.36 -6.32
C GLY A 164 -6.55 -8.02 -6.90
N TRP A 165 -7.53 -8.35 -6.06
CA TRP A 165 -8.82 -8.85 -6.48
C TRP A 165 -9.59 -7.84 -7.33
N ALA A 166 -9.68 -6.58 -6.89
CA ALA A 166 -10.35 -5.52 -7.65
C ALA A 166 -9.68 -5.28 -9.01
N TYR A 167 -8.34 -5.34 -9.06
CA TYR A 167 -7.58 -5.28 -10.31
C TYR A 167 -7.93 -6.45 -11.26
N SER A 168 -7.93 -7.68 -10.76
CA SER A 168 -8.33 -8.88 -11.54
C SER A 168 -9.77 -8.77 -12.06
N GLN A 169 -10.70 -8.28 -11.24
CA GLN A 169 -12.08 -8.09 -11.68
C GLN A 169 -12.21 -7.02 -12.77
N SER A 170 -11.40 -5.95 -12.71
CA SER A 170 -11.40 -4.90 -13.73
C SER A 170 -10.80 -5.34 -15.07
N THR A 171 -9.85 -6.28 -15.06
CA THR A 171 -9.23 -6.82 -16.28
C THR A 171 -10.13 -7.87 -16.95
N ARG A 172 -10.93 -8.62 -16.20
CA ARG A 172 -11.89 -9.61 -16.72
C ARG A 172 -13.12 -9.01 -17.41
N ARG A 173 -13.38 -7.71 -17.24
CA ARG A 173 -14.52 -7.02 -17.85
C ARG A 173 -14.07 -6.22 -19.07
N ASP A 174 -14.63 -6.53 -20.23
CA ASP A 174 -14.31 -5.82 -21.47
C ASP A 174 -15.16 -4.56 -21.68
N ARG A 175 -16.36 -4.51 -21.13
CA ARG A 175 -17.27 -3.37 -21.29
C ARG A 175 -17.13 -2.37 -20.15
N PRO A 176 -17.08 -1.05 -20.45
CA PRO A 176 -17.13 -0.04 -19.41
C PRO A 176 -18.48 -0.10 -18.69
N ALA A 177 -18.47 0.16 -17.39
CA ALA A 177 -19.68 0.36 -16.62
C ALA A 177 -20.38 1.64 -17.08
N HIS A 178 -21.68 1.72 -16.81
CA HIS A 178 -22.48 2.86 -17.21
C HIS A 178 -21.99 4.16 -16.53
N PHE A 179 -22.00 5.27 -17.26
CA PHE A 179 -21.33 6.52 -16.90
C PHE A 179 -21.71 7.03 -15.50
N LEU A 180 -23.01 6.98 -15.17
CA LEU A 180 -23.52 7.37 -13.85
C LEU A 180 -22.86 6.58 -12.72
N TRP A 181 -22.66 5.28 -12.89
CA TRP A 181 -22.05 4.41 -11.87
C TRP A 181 -20.55 4.71 -11.70
N CYS A 182 -19.87 5.04 -12.79
CA CYS A 182 -18.47 5.48 -12.74
C CYS A 182 -18.34 6.81 -11.98
N TRP A 183 -19.23 7.76 -12.25
CA TRP A 183 -19.23 9.06 -11.58
C TRP A 183 -19.56 8.96 -10.10
N SER A 184 -20.62 8.23 -9.73
CA SER A 184 -20.99 8.05 -8.32
C SER A 184 -19.84 7.43 -7.53
N ALA A 185 -19.24 6.35 -8.02
CA ALA A 185 -18.12 5.71 -7.34
C ALA A 185 -16.86 6.60 -7.28
N SER A 186 -16.54 7.32 -8.36
CA SER A 186 -15.39 8.22 -8.38
C SER A 186 -15.58 9.40 -7.43
N LEU A 187 -16.79 9.95 -7.35
CA LEU A 187 -17.13 11.02 -6.42
C LEU A 187 -17.06 10.53 -4.97
N SER A 188 -17.56 9.33 -4.68
CA SER A 188 -17.46 8.72 -3.36
C SER A 188 -16.00 8.45 -2.95
N ILE A 189 -15.17 7.97 -3.87
CA ILE A 189 -13.72 7.80 -3.62
C ILE A 189 -13.06 9.15 -3.33
N LEU A 190 -13.34 10.16 -4.15
CA LEU A 190 -12.77 11.50 -3.96
C LEU A 190 -13.23 12.11 -2.63
N ALA A 191 -14.49 11.96 -2.26
CA ALA A 191 -15.03 12.43 -0.98
C ALA A 191 -14.37 11.71 0.21
N LEU A 192 -14.24 10.38 0.15
CA LEU A 192 -13.56 9.59 1.17
C LEU A 192 -12.10 10.01 1.36
N LEU A 193 -11.37 10.15 0.25
CA LEU A 193 -9.96 10.56 0.29
C LEU A 193 -9.79 12.02 0.67
N GLY A 194 -10.71 12.89 0.27
CA GLY A 194 -10.76 14.28 0.73
C GLY A 194 -10.94 14.36 2.24
N PHE A 195 -11.87 13.58 2.79
CA PHE A 195 -12.06 13.48 4.24
C PHE A 195 -10.82 12.92 4.95
N TYR A 196 -10.18 11.91 4.37
CA TYR A 196 -8.94 11.34 4.89
C TYR A 196 -7.78 12.35 4.88
N VAL A 197 -7.57 13.09 3.79
CA VAL A 197 -6.56 14.16 3.70
C VAL A 197 -6.88 15.31 4.66
N PHE A 198 -8.15 15.65 4.83
CA PHE A 198 -8.59 16.61 5.83
C PHE A 198 -8.25 16.14 7.25
N PHE A 199 -8.45 14.86 7.56
CA PHE A 199 -8.02 14.28 8.84
C PHE A 199 -6.48 14.32 9.01
N LEU A 200 -5.72 14.03 7.95
CA LEU A 200 -4.25 14.17 7.95
C LEU A 200 -3.82 15.63 8.21
N TYR A 201 -4.54 16.61 7.65
CA TYR A 201 -4.31 18.02 7.93
C TYR A 201 -4.44 18.35 9.43
N PHE A 202 -5.52 17.87 10.08
CA PHE A 202 -5.70 18.04 11.52
C PHE A 202 -4.63 17.31 12.33
N SER A 203 -4.23 16.11 11.91
CA SER A 203 -3.16 15.35 12.56
C SER A 203 -1.82 16.10 12.55
N GLN A 204 -1.47 16.80 11.45
CA GLN A 204 -0.27 17.64 11.38
C GLN A 204 -0.28 18.86 12.29
N LEU A 205 -1.48 19.35 12.65
CA LEU A 205 -1.63 20.47 13.57
C LEU A 205 -1.49 20.04 15.03
N ILE A 206 -1.79 18.77 15.34
CA ILE A 206 -1.86 18.23 16.71
C ILE A 206 -0.62 17.38 17.07
N GLY A 207 0.03 16.73 16.10
CA GLY A 207 1.13 15.79 16.34
C GLY A 207 2.46 16.46 16.73
N GLN A 208 3.07 16.02 17.82
CA GLN A 208 4.40 16.49 18.28
C GLN A 208 5.56 16.10 17.34
N GLN A 209 5.34 15.22 16.34
CA GLN A 209 6.37 14.76 15.38
C GLN A 209 6.50 15.63 14.10
N GLY A 210 5.70 16.70 13.94
CA GLY A 210 5.90 17.68 12.86
C GLY A 210 5.94 17.11 11.44
N LYS A 211 6.61 17.82 10.52
CA LYS A 211 6.62 17.61 9.04
C LYS A 211 7.02 16.21 8.55
N LEU A 212 7.63 15.38 9.39
CA LEU A 212 8.16 14.06 9.02
C LEU A 212 7.08 12.98 8.88
N VAL A 213 5.93 13.14 9.55
CA VAL A 213 4.78 12.21 9.44
C VAL A 213 4.21 12.15 8.02
N LEU A 214 4.34 13.21 7.21
CA LEU A 214 3.94 13.14 5.79
C LEU A 214 4.90 12.30 4.94
N PHE A 215 6.16 12.19 5.31
CA PHE A 215 7.11 11.36 4.55
C PHE A 215 6.97 9.89 4.94
N GLU A 216 6.35 9.60 6.08
CA GLU A 216 6.09 8.26 6.58
C GLU A 216 4.61 7.90 6.36
N HIS A 217 4.14 7.82 5.11
CA HIS A 217 2.81 7.27 4.84
C HIS A 217 2.82 5.76 5.08
N PRO A 218 2.31 5.23 6.21
CA PRO A 218 2.41 3.82 6.55
C PRO A 218 1.54 2.97 5.60
N ALA A 219 0.54 3.59 4.97
CA ALA A 219 -0.32 2.93 3.99
C ALA A 219 0.41 2.54 2.69
N LEU A 220 1.57 3.14 2.42
CA LEU A 220 2.18 3.12 1.08
C LEU A 220 3.68 2.84 1.09
N LEU A 221 4.43 3.37 2.07
CA LEU A 221 5.85 3.09 2.20
C LEU A 221 6.08 1.83 3.07
N LEU A 222 7.03 1.00 2.65
CA LEU A 222 7.50 -0.16 3.41
C LEU A 222 7.80 0.24 4.85
N PRO A 223 7.59 -0.66 5.83
CA PRO A 223 7.90 -0.39 7.23
C PRO A 223 9.35 0.06 7.32
N VAL A 224 9.56 1.34 7.67
CA VAL A 224 10.86 1.79 8.11
C VAL A 224 11.00 1.16 9.50
N PRO A 225 11.97 0.27 9.73
CA PRO A 225 12.18 -0.27 11.06
C PRO A 225 12.53 0.89 12.00
N PHE A 226 11.67 1.12 12.98
CA PHE A 226 11.91 2.04 14.09
C PHE A 226 12.97 1.46 15.05
#